data_AF-A0A5A7TBN3-F1
#
_entry.id   AF-A0A5A7TBN3-F1
#
_cell.length_a   1.000
_cell.length_b   1.000
_cell.length_c   1.000
_cell.angle_alpha   90.00
_cell.angle_beta   90.00
_cell.angle_gamma   90.00
#
_symmetry.space_group_name_H-M   'P 1'
#
loop_
_entity.id
_entity.type
_entity.pdbx_description
1 polymer ?
#
loop_
_entity_poly.entity_id
_entity_poly.type
_entity_poly.pdbx_seq_one_letter_code
_entity_poly.pdbx_strand_id
1 'polypeptide(L)' 'MAESVLVDAFVTGLEPSLQAEVISRQPQTLEECTKEAQLVNDRNLALKLARMELGLAELEEEGRQQAER' A
#
# COMPACT_ATOMS: atom_id res chain seq x y z
N MET A 1 11.42 16.76 16.01
CA MET A 1 10.16 17.35 15.49
C MET A 1 10.14 17.47 13.97
N ALA A 2 11.23 17.84 13.29
CA ALA A 2 11.21 17.92 11.81
C ALA A 2 11.04 16.54 11.14
N GLU A 3 11.67 15.50 11.68
CA GLU A 3 11.68 14.17 11.07
C GLU A 3 10.31 13.49 11.10
N SER A 4 9.56 13.63 12.19
CA SER A 4 8.17 13.15 12.28
C SER A 4 7.26 13.87 11.29
N VAL A 5 7.42 15.19 11.12
CA VAL A 5 6.64 15.95 10.12
C VAL A 5 6.92 15.48 8.70
N LEU A 6 8.18 15.15 8.40
CA LEU A 6 8.56 14.63 7.08
C LEU A 6 7.99 13.23 6.83
N VAL A 7 8.04 12.36 7.83
CA VAL A 7 7.41 11.02 7.79
C VAL A 7 5.91 11.15 7.56
N ASP A 8 5.21 11.99 8.33
CA ASP A 8 3.77 12.20 8.20
C ASP A 8 3.42 12.73 6.80
N ALA A 9 4.15 13.75 6.32
CA ALA A 9 3.95 14.31 4.99
C ALA A 9 4.15 13.26 3.89
N PHE A 10 5.21 12.45 3.97
CA PHE A 10 5.46 11.36 3.03
C PHE A 10 4.32 10.35 3.02
N VAL A 11 3.92 9.86 4.20
CA VAL A 11 2.85 8.86 4.36
C VAL A 11 1.52 9.39 3.84
N THR A 12 1.17 10.66 4.11
CA THR A 12 -0.04 11.29 3.56
C THR A 12 -0.01 11.50 2.05
N GLY A 13 1.17 11.52 1.43
CA GLY A 13 1.34 11.63 -0.02
C GLY A 13 1.23 10.29 -0.76
N LEU A 14 1.15 9.17 -0.06
CA LEU A 14 1.00 7.85 -0.67
C LEU A 14 -0.45 7.59 -1.12
N GLU A 15 -0.61 6.66 -2.07
CA GLU A 15 -1.94 6.13 -2.39
C GLU A 15 -2.55 5.45 -1.16
N PRO A 16 -3.88 5.51 -0.96
CA PRO A 16 -4.53 5.01 0.27
C PRO A 16 -4.24 3.54 0.61
N SER A 17 -4.11 2.68 -0.41
CA SER A 17 -3.75 1.27 -0.25
C SER A 17 -2.35 1.08 0.33
N LEU A 18 -1.37 1.85 -0.16
CA LEU A 18 0.00 1.84 0.35
C LEU A 18 0.08 2.50 1.72
N GLN A 19 -0.67 3.59 1.94
CA GLN A 19 -0.63 4.34 3.18
C GLN A 19 -0.96 3.46 4.40
N ALA A 20 -2.06 2.70 4.35
CA ALA A 20 -2.48 1.85 5.46
C ALA A 20 -1.42 0.79 5.81
N GLU A 21 -0.82 0.17 4.79
CA GLU A 21 0.22 -0.84 4.98
C GLU A 21 1.53 -0.24 5.49
N VAL A 22 1.99 0.89 4.96
CA VAL A 22 3.20 1.57 5.44
C VAL A 22 3.02 2.03 6.89
N ILE A 23 1.86 2.59 7.27
CA ILE A 23 1.57 2.97 8.66
C ILE A 23 1.65 1.76 9.60
N SER A 24 1.11 0.61 9.18
CA SER A 24 1.14 -0.62 10.00
C SER A 24 2.55 -1.10 10.34
N ARG A 25 3.55 -0.74 9.52
CA ARG A 25 4.97 -1.07 9.72
C ARG A 25 5.69 -0.07 10.63
N GLN A 26 5.03 1.04 11.00
CA GLN A 26 5.50 2.04 11.95
C GLN A 26 6.91 2.60 11.66
N PRO A 27 7.21 3.02 10.40
CA PRO A 27 8.51 3.62 10.09
C PRO A 27 8.75 4.89 10.91
N GLN A 28 9.98 5.06 11.39
CA GLN A 28 10.41 6.19 12.23
C GLN A 28 11.16 7.26 11.43
N THR A 29 11.69 6.89 10.26
CA THR A 29 12.50 7.77 9.40
C THR A 29 11.95 7.81 7.99
N LEU A 30 12.32 8.87 7.24
CA LEU A 30 11.99 8.97 5.81
C LEU A 30 12.58 7.82 4.98
N GLU A 31 13.77 7.35 5.35
CA GLU A 31 14.42 6.22 4.68
C GLU A 31 13.60 4.95 4.87
N GLU A 32 13.15 4.68 6.09
CA GLU A 32 12.25 3.56 6.39
C GLU A 32 10.93 3.70 5.64
N CYS A 33 10.29 4.88 5.65
CA CYS A 33 9.07 5.13 4.88
C CYS A 33 9.24 4.81 3.39
N THR A 34 10.33 5.27 2.79
CA THR A 34 10.60 5.07 1.36
C THR A 34 10.79 3.58 1.07
N LYS A 35 11.58 2.89 1.90
CA LYS A 35 11.84 1.46 1.78
C LYS A 35 10.57 0.63 1.95
N GLU A 36 9.77 0.92 2.97
CA GLU A 36 8.53 0.19 3.24
C GLU A 36 7.49 0.42 2.14
N ALA A 37 7.36 1.66 1.65
CA ALA A 37 6.49 1.97 0.52
C ALA A 37 6.88 1.18 -0.74
N GLN A 38 8.18 1.10 -1.05
CA GLN A 38 8.69 0.33 -2.18
C GLN A 38 8.39 -1.17 -2.01
N LEU A 39 8.66 -1.74 -0.83
CA LEU A 39 8.43 -3.16 -0.54
C LEU A 39 6.95 -3.55 -0.62
N VAL A 40 6.07 -2.71 -0.09
CA VAL A 40 4.60 -2.90 -0.17
C VAL A 40 4.15 -2.85 -1.62
N ASN A 41 4.62 -1.86 -2.38
CA ASN A 41 4.27 -1.72 -3.79
C ASN A 41 4.71 -2.94 -4.62
N ASP A 42 5.96 -3.37 -4.44
CA ASP A 42 6.52 -4.51 -5.16
C ASP A 42 5.77 -5.81 -4.82
N ARG A 43 5.41 -6.00 -3.54
CA ARG A 43 4.58 -7.11 -3.10
C ARG A 43 3.20 -7.09 -3.74
N ASN A 44 2.55 -5.93 -3.76
CA ASN A 44 1.20 -5.77 -4.31
C ASN A 44 1.21 -5.99 -5.83
N LEU A 45 2.25 -5.52 -6.53
CA LEU A 45 2.47 -5.80 -7.93
C LEU A 45 2.70 -7.30 -8.18
N ALA A 46 3.58 -7.94 -7.41
CA ALA A 46 3.84 -9.37 -7.54
C ALA A 46 2.57 -10.21 -7.30
N LEU A 47 1.77 -9.85 -6.30
CA LEU A 47 0.50 -10.49 -6.01
C LEU A 47 -0.51 -10.29 -7.15
N LYS A 48 -0.60 -9.08 -7.71
CA LYS A 48 -1.46 -8.78 -8.86
C LYS A 48 -1.06 -9.61 -10.07
N LEU A 49 0.24 -9.71 -10.38
CA LEU A 49 0.76 -10.52 -11.48
C LEU A 49 0.48 -12.01 -11.27
N ALA A 50 0.75 -12.55 -10.08
CA ALA A 50 0.47 -13.95 -9.76
C ALA A 50 -1.02 -14.28 -9.89
N ARG A 51 -1.92 -13.35 -9.50
CA ARG A 51 -3.36 -13.52 -9.69
C ARG A 51 -3.76 -13.50 -11.16
N MET A 52 -3.15 -12.63 -11.97
CA MET A 52 -3.38 -12.62 -13.42
C MET A 52 -2.94 -13.94 -14.06
N GLU A 53 -1.77 -14.47 -13.68
CA GLU A 53 -1.26 -15.77 -14.16
C GLU A 53 -2.18 -16.94 -13.76
N LEU A 54 -2.76 -16.89 -12.56
CA LEU A 54 -3.70 -17.90 -12.06
C LEU A 54 -5.14 -17.70 -12.54
N GLY A 55 -5.44 -16.66 -13.33
CA GLY A 55 -6.79 -16.35 -13.79
C GLY A 55 -7.75 -15.84 -12.69
N LEU A 56 -7.22 -15.36 -11.57
CA LEU A 56 -7.96 -14.89 -10.39
C LEU A 56 -8.20 -13.37 -10.36
N ALA A 57 -7.91 -12.68 -11.47
CA ALA A 57 -7.93 -11.22 -11.54
C ALA A 57 -9.34 -10.60 -11.38
N GLU A 58 -10.41 -11.35 -11.64
CA GLU A 58 -11.80 -10.84 -11.65
C GLU A 58 -12.47 -10.79 -10.26
N LEU A 59 -11.91 -11.48 -9.25
CA LEU A 59 -12.57 -11.66 -7.94
C LEU A 59 -12.52 -10.44 -7.01
N GLU A 60 -11.77 -9.38 -7.34
CA GLU A 60 -11.63 -8.21 -6.45
C GLU A 60 -12.57 -7.05 -6.77
N GLU A 61 -13.07 -6.92 -8.00
CA GLU A 61 -14.04 -5.87 -8.32
C GLU A 61 -15.42 -6.16 -7.69
N GLU A 62 -15.78 -7.43 -7.53
CA GLU A 62 -17.07 -7.84 -6.96
C GLU A 62 -17.18 -7.57 -5.45
N GLY A 63 -16.05 -7.53 -4.72
CA GLY A 63 -16.01 -7.20 -3.30
C GLY A 63 -16.32 -5.73 -2.99
N ARG A 64 -16.13 -4.82 -3.95
CA ARG A 64 -16.52 -3.40 -3.80
C ARG A 64 -17.98 -3.16 -4.17
N GLN A 65 -18.53 -3.91 -5.12
CA GLN A 65 -19.92 -3.71 -5.59
C GLN A 65 -20.99 -4.27 -4.65
N GLN A 66 -20.64 -5.16 -3.71
CA GLN A 66 -21.59 -5.70 -2.73
C GLN A 66 -21.76 -4.85 -1.46
N ALA A 67 -20.95 -3.80 -1.26
CA ALA A 67 -21.09 -2.90 -0.11
C ALA A 67 -22.05 -1.71 -0.35
N GLU A 68 -22.60 -1.57 -1.56
CA GLU A 68 -23.50 -0.46 -1.96
C GLU A 68 -24.90 -0.93 -2.41
N ARG A 69 -25.39 -2.08 -1.93
CA ARG A 69 -26.78 -2.50 -2.15
C ARG A 69 -27.56 -2.69 -0.86
#